data_AF-A0A1H5X1A9-F1
#
_entry.id   AF-A0A1H5X1A9-F1
#
_cell.length_a   1.000
_cell.length_b   1.000
_cell.length_c   1.000
_cell.angle_alpha   90.00
_cell.angle_beta   90.00
_cell.angle_gamma   90.00
#
_symmetry.space_group_name_H-M   'P 1'
#
loop_
_entity.id
_entity.type
_entity.pdbx_description
1 polymer ?
#
loop_
_entity_poly.entity_id
_entity_poly.type
_entity_poly.pdbx_seq_one_letter_code
_entity_poly.pdbx_strand_id
1 'polypeptide(L)'
;MNVVELYFTIADYDVLVKIANKWKINVKGFANVSRAPEILLRKSLILKFNSKHDMFKKMLEEIYGFKLKELDIKDVDDFLYTFLSYPLKEKVPFHIPLGMLILLFPDFVEDNLEAIYDNFINKRHIFEGLVKKIELTKENCYEAMEKLLQLKDPIDYFSILESEAQAMMKFINQEKNFSDLRKKFKGMEFFEFANYFIENREHIPDYISVLAYVSENIKSIQSMPIERRNFFNKLVSDAIVCFNIDLYREIQNKLKEFQEKSNLLEKEIRNKEEKIHVIEKEIENLQKSYINYKEKVEKELEEIKHNLEEKVKQEEKDISLLNDNTIITNFSYDRIFDSIGNCNVISPSNLEVLDNFDDYKGVIFIHRNSIDSTKDLLEIEKFLRNKNLEYHVIFGMNVEELVRNIIIKKKNLEG
;
A
#
# COMPACT_ATOMS: atom_id res chain seq x y z
N MET A 1 21.82 -11.96 -47.36
CA MET A 1 21.31 -10.63 -46.97
C MET A 1 22.32 -9.60 -47.44
N ASN A 2 21.91 -8.48 -48.01
CA ASN A 2 22.81 -7.38 -48.40
C ASN A 2 22.53 -6.08 -47.60
N VAL A 3 23.30 -5.02 -47.85
CA VAL A 3 23.18 -3.73 -47.14
C VAL A 3 21.79 -3.10 -47.24
N VAL A 4 21.15 -3.19 -48.42
CA VAL A 4 19.80 -2.66 -48.64
C VAL A 4 18.78 -3.45 -47.82
N GLU A 5 18.89 -4.78 -47.84
CA GLU A 5 18.05 -5.68 -47.06
C GLU A 5 18.23 -5.47 -45.56
N LEU A 6 19.48 -5.28 -45.09
CA LEU A 6 19.80 -4.99 -43.70
C LEU A 6 19.14 -3.69 -43.23
N TYR A 7 19.34 -2.58 -43.96
CA TYR A 7 18.76 -1.29 -43.61
C TYR A 7 17.22 -1.37 -43.54
N PHE A 8 16.59 -1.95 -44.56
CA PHE A 8 15.13 -2.12 -44.59
C PHE A 8 14.62 -3.24 -43.70
N THR A 9 15.47 -3.96 -42.98
CA THR A 9 15.06 -4.87 -41.89
C THR A 9 15.11 -4.16 -40.55
N ILE A 10 16.07 -3.26 -40.36
CA ILE A 10 16.27 -2.50 -39.12
C ILE A 10 15.41 -1.23 -39.04
N ALA A 11 15.03 -0.64 -40.18
CA ALA A 11 14.19 0.56 -40.23
C ALA A 11 12.81 0.38 -39.56
N ASP A 12 12.39 1.36 -38.76
CA ASP A 12 11.07 1.35 -38.14
C ASP A 12 9.96 1.59 -39.16
N TYR A 13 8.75 1.11 -38.86
CA TYR A 13 7.60 1.21 -39.75
C TYR A 13 7.31 2.63 -40.23
N ASP A 14 7.38 3.62 -39.35
CA ASP A 14 7.14 5.03 -39.69
C ASP A 14 8.12 5.54 -40.76
N VAL A 15 9.38 5.09 -40.68
CA VAL A 15 10.43 5.45 -41.65
C VAL A 15 10.20 4.74 -42.97
N LEU A 16 9.81 3.47 -42.94
CA LEU A 16 9.41 2.72 -44.14
C LEU A 16 8.27 3.44 -44.88
N VAL A 17 7.24 3.89 -44.16
CA VAL A 17 6.09 4.61 -44.75
C VAL A 17 6.52 5.95 -45.35
N LYS A 18 7.36 6.72 -44.63
CA LYS A 18 7.89 8.00 -45.12
C LYS A 18 8.70 7.82 -46.41
N ILE A 19 9.61 6.84 -46.44
CA ILE A 19 10.40 6.51 -47.63
C ILE A 19 9.47 6.09 -48.76
N ALA A 20 8.52 5.20 -48.48
CA ALA A 20 7.64 4.67 -49.50
C ALA A 20 6.73 5.72 -50.13
N ASN A 21 6.21 6.66 -49.34
CA ASN A 21 5.43 7.80 -49.84
C ASN A 21 6.30 8.74 -50.70
N LYS A 22 7.49 9.12 -50.21
CA LYS A 22 8.39 10.02 -50.93
C LYS A 22 8.82 9.45 -52.29
N TRP A 23 9.09 8.15 -52.31
CA TRP A 23 9.58 7.43 -53.49
C TRP A 23 8.47 6.74 -54.30
N LYS A 24 7.20 7.06 -54.01
CA LYS A 24 6.00 6.58 -54.72
C LYS A 24 5.99 5.06 -54.91
N ILE A 25 6.25 4.32 -53.84
CA ILE A 25 6.20 2.86 -53.83
C ILE A 25 4.75 2.39 -53.89
N ASN A 26 4.47 1.48 -54.80
CA ASN A 26 3.15 0.85 -54.93
C ASN A 26 3.17 -0.52 -54.25
N VAL A 27 2.34 -0.72 -53.22
CA VAL A 27 2.17 -2.02 -52.57
C VAL A 27 0.88 -2.65 -53.07
N LYS A 28 0.99 -3.80 -53.76
CA LYS A 28 -0.16 -4.49 -54.35
C LYS A 28 -1.24 -4.75 -53.28
N GLY A 29 -2.48 -4.37 -53.59
CA GLY A 29 -3.63 -4.53 -52.71
C GLY A 29 -3.88 -3.38 -51.73
N PHE A 30 -3.03 -2.34 -51.72
CA PHE A 30 -3.16 -1.22 -50.78
C PHE A 30 -3.10 0.12 -51.52
N ALA A 31 -4.21 0.88 -51.47
CA ALA A 31 -4.28 2.24 -52.03
C ALA A 31 -3.52 3.27 -51.18
N ASN A 32 -3.40 3.02 -49.87
CA ASN A 32 -2.61 3.84 -48.96
C ASN A 32 -1.50 2.98 -48.35
N VAL A 33 -0.25 3.37 -48.60
CA VAL A 33 0.96 2.67 -48.14
C VAL A 33 1.05 2.61 -46.62
N SER A 34 0.48 3.59 -45.90
CA SER A 34 0.47 3.60 -44.42
C SER A 34 -0.40 2.50 -43.81
N ARG A 35 -1.24 1.83 -44.61
CA ARG A 35 -2.09 0.69 -44.21
C ARG A 35 -1.54 -0.66 -44.67
N ALA A 36 -0.41 -0.67 -45.39
CA ALA A 36 0.18 -1.91 -45.88
C ALA A 36 0.87 -2.68 -44.73
N PRO A 37 0.73 -4.02 -44.66
CA PRO A 37 1.49 -4.84 -43.74
C PRO A 37 2.99 -4.57 -43.90
N GLU A 38 3.68 -4.41 -42.78
CA GLU A 38 5.11 -4.06 -42.72
C GLU A 38 5.97 -5.01 -43.57
N ILE A 39 5.70 -6.32 -43.52
CA ILE A 39 6.42 -7.34 -44.30
C ILE A 39 6.31 -7.07 -45.81
N LEU A 40 5.13 -6.66 -46.30
CA LEU A 40 4.90 -6.35 -47.71
C LEU A 40 5.55 -5.01 -48.11
N LEU A 41 5.54 -4.05 -47.20
CA LEU A 41 6.20 -2.76 -47.38
C LEU A 41 7.72 -2.93 -47.48
N ARG A 42 8.35 -3.67 -46.55
CA ARG A 42 9.78 -4.00 -46.57
C ARG A 42 10.16 -4.69 -47.87
N LYS A 43 9.42 -5.73 -48.28
CA LYS A 43 9.65 -6.41 -49.57
C LYS A 43 9.61 -5.45 -50.77
N SER A 44 8.63 -4.55 -50.80
CA SER A 44 8.46 -3.60 -51.91
C SER A 44 9.58 -2.54 -51.96
N LEU A 45 10.05 -2.10 -50.79
CA LEU A 45 11.19 -1.19 -50.67
C LEU A 45 12.50 -1.87 -51.07
N ILE A 46 12.77 -3.06 -50.55
CA ILE A 46 13.95 -3.86 -50.92
C ILE A 46 13.97 -4.04 -52.45
N LEU A 47 12.89 -4.50 -53.06
CA LEU A 47 12.81 -4.66 -54.52
C LEU A 47 13.09 -3.38 -55.30
N LYS A 48 12.69 -2.21 -54.78
CA LYS A 48 12.93 -0.92 -55.44
C LYS A 48 14.41 -0.54 -55.44
N PHE A 49 15.11 -0.79 -54.32
CA PHE A 49 16.44 -0.27 -54.06
C PHE A 49 17.57 -1.30 -54.23
N ASN A 50 17.28 -2.61 -54.19
CA ASN A 50 18.29 -3.69 -54.14
C ASN A 50 19.32 -3.64 -55.27
N SER A 51 18.89 -3.22 -56.46
CA SER A 51 19.71 -3.18 -57.67
C SER A 51 20.05 -1.75 -58.11
N LYS A 52 19.80 -0.75 -57.25
CA LYS A 52 19.94 0.67 -57.56
C LYS A 52 20.73 1.39 -56.47
N HIS A 53 22.01 1.07 -56.36
CA HIS A 53 22.91 1.60 -55.33
C HIS A 53 22.90 3.14 -55.27
N ASP A 54 22.97 3.84 -56.41
CA ASP A 54 22.92 5.31 -56.43
C ASP A 54 21.61 5.87 -55.88
N MET A 55 20.49 5.20 -56.18
CA MET A 55 19.18 5.60 -55.71
C MET A 55 19.03 5.36 -54.21
N PHE A 56 19.60 4.25 -53.70
CA PHE A 56 19.63 3.94 -52.28
C PHE A 56 20.52 4.91 -51.51
N LYS A 57 21.72 5.23 -52.03
CA LYS A 57 22.61 6.23 -51.45
C LYS A 57 21.95 7.61 -51.37
N LYS A 58 21.32 8.06 -52.46
CA LYS A 58 20.58 9.32 -52.49
C LYS A 58 19.45 9.35 -51.46
N MET A 59 18.74 8.24 -51.27
CA MET A 59 17.72 8.14 -50.23
C MET A 59 18.34 8.32 -48.83
N LEU A 60 19.47 7.68 -48.53
CA LEU A 60 20.15 7.84 -47.24
C LEU A 60 20.66 9.27 -47.04
N GLU A 61 21.23 9.90 -48.06
CA GLU A 61 21.67 11.31 -48.01
C GLU A 61 20.51 12.26 -47.70
N GLU A 62 19.35 12.05 -48.33
CA GLU A 62 18.16 12.87 -48.08
C GLU A 62 17.58 12.71 -46.66
N ILE A 63 17.82 11.58 -46.00
CA ILE A 63 17.31 11.30 -44.65
C ILE A 63 18.33 11.73 -43.58
N TYR A 64 19.61 11.44 -43.80
CA TYR A 64 20.66 11.56 -42.77
C TYR A 64 21.74 12.59 -43.08
N GLY A 65 21.87 13.04 -44.34
CA GLY A 65 22.97 13.90 -44.78
C GLY A 65 23.05 15.24 -44.05
N PHE A 66 21.92 15.78 -43.57
CA PHE A 66 21.93 16.99 -42.75
C PHE A 66 22.55 16.73 -41.37
N LYS A 67 22.11 15.68 -40.68
CA LYS A 67 22.66 15.29 -39.36
C LYS A 67 24.14 14.90 -39.43
N LEU A 68 24.57 14.28 -40.53
CA LEU A 68 25.97 13.96 -40.74
C LEU A 68 26.86 15.21 -40.83
N LYS A 69 26.37 16.31 -41.39
CA LYS A 69 27.14 17.57 -41.46
C LYS A 69 27.31 18.24 -40.09
N GLU A 70 26.47 17.90 -39.11
CA GLU A 70 26.58 18.37 -37.74
C GLU A 70 27.56 17.53 -36.91
N LEU A 71 27.94 16.34 -37.40
CA LEU A 71 28.87 15.43 -36.73
C LEU A 71 30.27 15.56 -37.38
N ASP A 72 31.29 15.88 -36.58
CA ASP A 72 32.69 15.91 -37.03
C ASP A 72 33.29 14.49 -37.06
N ILE A 73 32.79 13.62 -37.94
CA ILE A 73 33.25 12.23 -38.07
C ILE A 73 34.43 12.15 -39.04
N LYS A 74 35.57 11.64 -38.57
CA LYS A 74 36.82 11.54 -39.35
C LYS A 74 37.01 10.18 -40.01
N ASP A 75 36.65 9.10 -39.32
CA ASP A 75 36.84 7.72 -39.78
C ASP A 75 35.80 6.75 -39.18
N VAL A 76 35.90 5.47 -39.56
CA VAL A 76 34.98 4.40 -39.11
C VAL A 76 35.01 4.27 -37.58
N ASP A 77 36.19 4.33 -36.98
CA ASP A 77 36.34 4.12 -35.55
C ASP A 77 35.69 5.30 -34.79
N ASP A 78 35.97 6.54 -35.21
CA ASP A 78 35.33 7.76 -34.70
C ASP A 78 33.79 7.71 -34.79
N PHE A 79 33.26 7.16 -35.88
CA PHE A 79 31.85 6.91 -36.05
C PHE A 79 31.31 5.88 -35.05
N LEU A 80 31.93 4.71 -34.99
CA LEU A 80 31.49 3.62 -34.12
C LEU A 80 31.54 4.07 -32.66
N TYR A 81 32.58 4.79 -32.25
CA TYR A 81 32.67 5.37 -30.90
C TYR A 81 31.56 6.35 -30.63
N THR A 82 31.28 7.30 -31.53
CA THR A 82 30.21 8.27 -31.38
C THR A 82 28.85 7.58 -31.14
N PHE A 83 28.53 6.52 -31.86
CA PHE A 83 27.23 5.86 -31.70
C PHE A 83 27.20 4.81 -30.59
N LEU A 84 28.33 4.21 -30.21
CA LEU A 84 28.47 3.36 -29.03
C LEU A 84 28.61 4.14 -27.72
N SER A 85 29.01 5.41 -27.77
CA SER A 85 29.09 6.29 -26.61
C SER A 85 27.78 6.92 -26.23
N TYR A 86 26.89 7.10 -27.20
CA TYR A 86 25.76 7.99 -27.05
C TYR A 86 24.88 7.59 -25.86
N PRO A 87 24.65 8.47 -24.85
CA PRO A 87 23.79 8.18 -23.69
C PRO A 87 22.33 7.86 -24.06
N LEU A 88 22.00 8.03 -25.35
CA LEU A 88 20.73 7.67 -25.96
C LEU A 88 20.78 6.29 -26.64
N LYS A 89 21.65 5.36 -26.21
CA LYS A 89 21.66 3.93 -26.62
C LYS A 89 20.26 3.31 -26.68
N GLU A 90 19.34 3.78 -25.83
CA GLU A 90 17.94 3.33 -25.80
C GLU A 90 16.93 4.27 -26.49
N LYS A 91 17.34 5.48 -26.92
CA LYS A 91 16.43 6.50 -27.49
C LYS A 91 16.70 6.84 -28.95
N VAL A 92 17.82 6.42 -29.53
CA VAL A 92 18.07 6.57 -30.98
C VAL A 92 17.65 5.29 -31.69
N PRO A 93 16.65 5.35 -32.56
CA PRO A 93 16.26 4.18 -33.34
C PRO A 93 17.43 3.67 -34.20
N PHE A 94 17.68 2.37 -34.19
CA PHE A 94 18.86 1.72 -34.79
C PHE A 94 19.08 2.05 -36.28
N HIS A 95 18.02 2.35 -37.01
CA HIS A 95 18.09 2.69 -38.43
C HIS A 95 18.84 4.00 -38.70
N ILE A 96 18.89 4.91 -37.73
CA ILE A 96 19.61 6.19 -37.84
C ILE A 96 21.13 5.97 -37.88
N PRO A 97 21.77 5.42 -36.83
CA PRO A 97 23.20 5.12 -36.85
C PRO A 97 23.57 4.20 -38.02
N LEU A 98 22.75 3.18 -38.31
CA LEU A 98 23.03 2.29 -39.43
C LEU A 98 23.01 3.01 -40.78
N GLY A 99 21.98 3.82 -41.04
CA GLY A 99 21.86 4.54 -42.31
C GLY A 99 22.99 5.55 -42.54
N MET A 100 23.50 6.15 -41.46
CA MET A 100 24.68 7.00 -41.50
C MET A 100 25.97 6.21 -41.75
N LEU A 101 26.14 5.05 -41.10
CA LEU A 101 27.30 4.18 -41.30
C LEU A 101 27.39 3.70 -42.75
N ILE A 102 26.26 3.25 -43.32
CA ILE A 102 26.18 2.83 -44.73
C ILE A 102 26.59 3.96 -45.68
N LEU A 103 26.23 5.20 -45.34
CA LEU A 103 26.49 6.34 -46.21
C LEU A 103 27.97 6.76 -46.19
N LEU A 104 28.62 6.69 -45.02
CA LEU A 104 30.01 7.10 -44.85
C LEU A 104 31.01 5.97 -45.17
N PHE A 105 30.69 4.75 -44.77
CA PHE A 105 31.62 3.61 -44.77
C PHE A 105 30.93 2.33 -45.30
N PRO A 106 30.48 2.33 -46.57
CA PRO A 106 29.72 1.21 -47.14
C PRO A 106 30.50 -0.11 -47.11
N ASP A 107 31.79 -0.10 -47.44
CA ASP A 107 32.64 -1.30 -47.46
C ASP A 107 32.72 -1.96 -46.07
N PHE A 108 32.83 -1.15 -45.01
CA PHE A 108 32.84 -1.65 -43.64
C PHE A 108 31.52 -2.34 -43.27
N VAL A 109 30.38 -1.79 -43.71
CA VAL A 109 29.07 -2.40 -43.47
C VAL A 109 28.97 -3.72 -44.22
N GLU A 110 29.44 -3.78 -45.47
CA GLU A 110 29.46 -5.00 -46.28
C GLU A 110 30.26 -6.11 -45.60
N ASP A 111 31.44 -5.79 -45.07
CA ASP A 111 32.30 -6.74 -44.36
C ASP A 111 31.71 -7.23 -43.02
N ASN A 112 30.80 -6.47 -42.41
CA ASN A 112 30.24 -6.73 -41.07
C ASN A 112 28.72 -6.97 -41.06
N LEU A 113 28.11 -7.26 -42.21
CA LEU A 113 26.66 -7.43 -42.38
C LEU A 113 26.04 -8.41 -41.39
N GLU A 114 26.65 -9.59 -41.25
CA GLU A 114 26.15 -10.67 -40.39
C GLU A 114 26.19 -10.26 -38.92
N ALA A 115 27.30 -9.70 -38.46
CA ALA A 115 27.46 -9.26 -37.08
C ALA A 115 26.47 -8.13 -36.70
N ILE A 116 26.26 -7.15 -37.59
CA ILE A 116 25.27 -6.07 -37.37
C ILE A 116 23.85 -6.64 -37.25
N TYR A 117 23.52 -7.61 -38.12
CA TYR A 117 22.20 -8.24 -38.12
C TYR A 117 21.95 -9.11 -36.90
N ASP A 118 22.95 -9.91 -36.51
CA ASP A 118 22.89 -10.74 -35.32
C ASP A 118 22.73 -9.89 -34.06
N ASN A 119 23.43 -8.75 -33.98
CA ASN A 119 23.23 -7.80 -32.90
C ASN A 119 21.77 -7.30 -32.83
N PHE A 120 21.20 -6.92 -33.97
CA PHE A 120 19.81 -6.46 -34.03
C PHE A 120 18.80 -7.53 -33.58
N ILE A 121 18.92 -8.77 -34.08
CA ILE A 121 18.01 -9.87 -33.69
C ILE A 121 18.11 -10.17 -32.19
N ASN A 122 19.32 -10.12 -31.64
CA ASN A 122 19.59 -10.40 -30.23
C ASN A 122 19.32 -9.20 -29.32
N LYS A 123 18.71 -8.11 -29.83
CA LYS A 123 18.40 -6.88 -29.08
C LYS A 123 19.64 -6.22 -28.44
N ARG A 124 20.79 -6.41 -29.07
CA ARG A 124 22.06 -5.77 -28.74
C ARG A 124 22.21 -4.46 -29.52
N HIS A 125 23.18 -3.64 -29.14
CA HIS A 125 23.47 -2.45 -29.93
C HIS A 125 24.00 -2.88 -31.31
N ILE A 126 23.52 -2.26 -32.40
CA ILE A 126 23.86 -2.71 -33.77
C ILE A 126 25.36 -2.72 -34.09
N PHE A 127 26.17 -1.97 -33.34
CA PHE A 127 27.64 -1.87 -33.49
C PHE A 127 28.43 -2.62 -32.41
N GLU A 128 27.76 -3.37 -31.55
CA GLU A 128 28.41 -4.15 -30.49
C GLU A 128 29.41 -5.14 -31.08
N GLY A 129 30.63 -5.19 -30.54
CA GLY A 129 31.70 -6.07 -31.04
C GLY A 129 32.32 -5.68 -32.39
N LEU A 130 31.85 -4.60 -33.05
CA LEU A 130 32.42 -4.11 -34.32
C LEU A 130 33.57 -3.13 -34.14
N VAL A 131 33.68 -2.58 -32.94
CA VAL A 131 34.83 -1.77 -32.53
C VAL A 131 36.02 -2.70 -32.32
N LYS A 132 37.10 -2.48 -33.06
CA LYS A 132 38.41 -3.02 -32.69
C LYS A 132 38.72 -2.54 -31.27
N LYS A 133 39.30 -3.41 -30.42
CA LYS A 133 39.76 -2.98 -29.08
C LYS A 133 40.46 -1.63 -29.22
N ILE A 134 39.94 -0.60 -28.55
CA ILE A 134 40.63 0.69 -28.45
C ILE A 134 41.96 0.37 -27.79
N GLU A 135 43.05 0.38 -28.55
CA GLU A 135 44.37 0.50 -27.95
C GLU A 135 44.46 1.92 -27.43
N LEU A 136 44.00 2.09 -26.21
CA LEU A 136 44.28 3.29 -25.46
C LEU A 136 45.81 3.35 -25.28
N THR A 137 46.34 4.55 -25.38
CA THR A 137 47.70 4.88 -24.98
C THR A 137 47.63 6.06 -24.02
N LYS A 138 48.74 6.37 -23.35
CA LYS A 138 48.79 7.55 -22.46
C LYS A 138 48.52 8.85 -23.23
N GLU A 139 48.85 8.88 -24.52
CA GLU A 139 48.73 10.03 -25.40
C GLU A 139 47.30 10.25 -25.89
N ASN A 140 46.57 9.18 -26.25
CA ASN A 140 45.24 9.29 -26.87
C ASN A 140 44.08 9.17 -25.87
N CYS A 141 44.32 8.73 -24.63
CA CYS A 141 43.24 8.32 -23.72
C CYS A 141 42.23 9.43 -23.39
N TYR A 142 42.67 10.68 -23.30
CA TYR A 142 41.79 11.82 -23.03
C TYR A 142 40.85 12.10 -24.22
N GLU A 143 41.39 12.19 -25.44
CA GLU A 143 40.60 12.41 -26.66
C GLU A 143 39.65 11.24 -26.92
N ALA A 144 40.14 10.00 -26.76
CA ALA A 144 39.35 8.79 -26.93
C ALA A 144 38.18 8.75 -25.92
N MET A 145 38.42 9.07 -24.65
CA MET A 145 37.37 9.12 -23.63
C MET A 145 36.40 10.28 -23.85
N GLU A 146 36.88 11.42 -24.36
CA GLU A 146 36.03 12.58 -24.68
C GLU A 146 35.04 12.25 -25.80
N LYS A 147 35.50 11.57 -26.86
CA LYS A 147 34.66 11.06 -27.96
C LYS A 147 33.74 9.93 -27.51
N LEU A 148 34.27 9.01 -26.70
CA LEU A 148 33.52 7.87 -26.15
C LEU A 148 32.48 8.26 -25.10
N LEU A 149 32.41 9.52 -24.67
CA LEU A 149 31.36 10.01 -23.78
C LEU A 149 30.64 11.25 -24.32
N GLN A 150 31.04 11.76 -25.49
CA GLN A 150 30.50 12.97 -26.11
C GLN A 150 30.40 14.16 -25.15
N LEU A 151 31.48 14.41 -24.44
CA LEU A 151 31.51 15.37 -23.34
C LEU A 151 31.21 16.81 -23.83
N LYS A 152 30.15 17.42 -23.32
CA LYS A 152 29.71 18.80 -23.63
C LYS A 152 30.46 19.85 -22.78
N ASP A 153 30.25 21.14 -23.07
CA ASP A 153 30.92 22.24 -22.36
C ASP A 153 30.84 22.14 -20.84
N PRO A 154 31.95 22.41 -20.13
CA PRO A 154 32.07 22.13 -18.71
C PRO A 154 31.21 23.06 -17.85
N ILE A 155 30.72 22.53 -16.74
CA ILE A 155 30.31 23.30 -15.56
C ILE A 155 31.33 22.95 -14.47
N ASP A 156 31.80 23.95 -13.71
CA ASP A 156 32.85 23.75 -12.72
C ASP A 156 32.29 23.11 -11.43
N TYR A 157 32.63 21.85 -11.16
CA TYR A 157 31.99 21.02 -10.12
C TYR A 157 32.91 20.58 -8.97
N PHE A 158 34.21 20.91 -8.99
CA PHE A 158 35.19 20.28 -8.09
C PHE A 158 35.16 20.73 -6.63
N SER A 159 34.37 21.74 -6.25
CA SER A 159 34.31 22.21 -4.85
C SER A 159 33.36 21.40 -3.95
N ILE A 160 32.47 20.56 -4.51
CA ILE A 160 31.39 19.87 -3.75
C ILE A 160 31.29 18.35 -4.06
N LEU A 161 32.09 17.87 -5.01
CA LEU A 161 31.92 16.57 -5.66
C LEU A 161 31.92 15.35 -4.71
N GLU A 162 32.78 15.30 -3.69
CA GLU A 162 32.93 14.08 -2.88
C GLU A 162 31.71 13.81 -1.98
N SER A 163 31.17 14.86 -1.34
CA SER A 163 29.94 14.78 -0.55
C SER A 163 28.71 14.50 -1.41
N GLU A 164 28.65 15.09 -2.60
CA GLU A 164 27.55 14.88 -3.55
C GLU A 164 27.56 13.47 -4.12
N ALA A 165 28.72 12.97 -4.55
CA ALA A 165 28.85 11.61 -5.07
C ALA A 165 28.44 10.56 -4.01
N GLN A 166 28.86 10.71 -2.75
CA GLN A 166 28.43 9.80 -1.69
C GLN A 166 26.91 9.85 -1.45
N ALA A 167 26.31 11.04 -1.42
CA ALA A 167 24.87 11.19 -1.26
C ALA A 167 24.08 10.58 -2.43
N MET A 168 24.57 10.76 -3.66
CA MET A 168 23.99 10.17 -4.87
C MET A 168 24.01 8.63 -4.79
N MET A 169 25.15 8.03 -4.45
CA MET A 169 25.27 6.57 -4.36
C MET A 169 24.42 5.98 -3.25
N LYS A 170 24.26 6.70 -2.13
CA LYS A 170 23.35 6.33 -1.04
C LYS A 170 21.91 6.25 -1.51
N PHE A 171 21.47 7.21 -2.31
CA PHE A 171 20.08 7.28 -2.77
C PHE A 171 19.67 6.06 -3.61
N ILE A 172 20.61 5.50 -4.38
CA ILE A 172 20.39 4.35 -5.27
C ILE A 172 20.94 3.03 -4.69
N ASN A 173 21.30 2.99 -3.40
CA ASN A 173 21.86 1.81 -2.72
C ASN A 173 23.14 1.22 -3.37
N GLN A 174 23.99 2.06 -3.95
CA GLN A 174 25.25 1.66 -4.61
C GLN A 174 26.51 2.02 -3.80
N GLU A 175 26.36 2.37 -2.51
CA GLU A 175 27.47 2.81 -1.64
C GLU A 175 28.64 1.81 -1.58
N LYS A 176 28.33 0.51 -1.50
CA LYS A 176 29.34 -0.54 -1.43
C LYS A 176 30.16 -0.60 -2.72
N ASN A 177 29.50 -0.64 -3.87
CA ASN A 177 30.15 -0.68 -5.18
C ASN A 177 31.00 0.57 -5.41
N PHE A 178 30.50 1.74 -5.03
CA PHE A 178 31.26 2.99 -5.08
C PHE A 178 32.50 2.96 -4.19
N SER A 179 32.39 2.47 -2.94
CA SER A 179 33.52 2.37 -2.01
C SER A 179 34.60 1.40 -2.51
N ASP A 180 34.18 0.25 -3.04
CA ASP A 180 35.08 -0.76 -3.57
C ASP A 180 35.83 -0.26 -4.81
N LEU A 181 35.14 0.47 -5.70
CA LEU A 181 35.75 1.11 -6.87
C LEU A 181 36.71 2.24 -6.49
N ARG A 182 36.36 3.08 -5.52
CA ARG A 182 37.27 4.13 -5.02
C ARG A 182 38.59 3.54 -4.53
N LYS A 183 38.54 2.47 -3.73
CA LYS A 183 39.75 1.78 -3.25
C LYS A 183 40.57 1.22 -4.41
N LYS A 184 39.91 0.67 -5.43
CA LYS A 184 40.57 0.13 -6.63
C LYS A 184 41.27 1.21 -7.46
N PHE A 185 40.69 2.41 -7.55
CA PHE A 185 41.21 3.51 -8.37
C PHE A 185 42.26 4.38 -7.66
N LYS A 186 42.61 4.04 -6.42
CA LYS A 186 43.59 4.79 -5.65
C LYS A 186 44.96 4.73 -6.32
N GLY A 187 45.46 5.89 -6.76
CA GLY A 187 46.76 6.02 -7.40
C GLY A 187 46.82 5.47 -8.84
N MET A 188 45.68 5.12 -9.41
CA MET A 188 45.56 4.66 -10.80
C MET A 188 45.72 5.86 -11.75
N GLU A 189 46.51 5.72 -12.80
CA GLU A 189 46.58 6.75 -13.84
C GLU A 189 45.30 6.77 -14.69
N PHE A 190 45.00 7.91 -15.31
CA PHE A 190 43.77 8.05 -16.11
C PHE A 190 43.69 7.04 -17.25
N PHE A 191 44.82 6.71 -17.88
CA PHE A 191 44.90 5.68 -18.91
C PHE A 191 44.51 4.29 -18.40
N GLU A 192 44.96 3.92 -17.20
CA GLU A 192 44.63 2.63 -16.57
C GLU A 192 43.15 2.58 -16.19
N PHE A 193 42.62 3.69 -15.68
CA PHE A 193 41.19 3.84 -15.44
C PHE A 193 40.37 3.73 -16.73
N ALA A 194 40.79 4.37 -17.81
CA ALA A 194 40.09 4.34 -19.08
C ALA A 194 40.02 2.93 -19.68
N ASN A 195 41.10 2.14 -19.60
CA ASN A 195 41.08 0.72 -19.97
C ASN A 195 40.09 -0.05 -19.11
N TYR A 196 40.18 0.09 -17.78
CA TYR A 196 39.27 -0.57 -16.86
C TYR A 196 37.81 -0.22 -17.15
N PHE A 197 37.53 1.06 -17.39
CA PHE A 197 36.21 1.61 -17.68
C PHE A 197 35.62 0.95 -18.94
N ILE A 198 36.38 0.88 -20.03
CA ILE A 198 35.92 0.27 -21.28
C ILE A 198 35.67 -1.23 -21.10
N GLU A 199 36.60 -1.95 -20.46
CA GLU A 199 36.50 -3.40 -20.26
C GLU A 199 35.31 -3.81 -19.37
N ASN A 200 34.87 -2.93 -18.46
CA ASN A 200 33.85 -3.24 -17.47
C ASN A 200 32.55 -2.46 -17.68
N ARG A 201 32.42 -1.74 -18.79
CA ARG A 201 31.29 -0.85 -19.09
C ARG A 201 29.94 -1.55 -19.13
N GLU A 202 29.92 -2.83 -19.49
CA GLU A 202 28.68 -3.64 -19.52
C GLU A 202 28.21 -4.09 -18.14
N HIS A 203 29.10 -4.05 -17.14
CA HIS A 203 28.83 -4.59 -15.81
C HIS A 203 28.72 -3.52 -14.72
N ILE A 204 29.30 -2.34 -14.96
CA ILE A 204 29.36 -1.26 -14.00
C ILE A 204 28.81 0.01 -14.64
N PRO A 205 27.77 0.64 -14.06
CA PRO A 205 27.23 1.89 -14.59
C PRO A 205 28.30 2.98 -14.72
N ASP A 206 28.33 3.64 -15.87
CA ASP A 206 29.35 4.62 -16.24
C ASP A 206 29.58 5.67 -15.14
N TYR A 207 28.49 6.21 -14.58
CA TYR A 207 28.54 7.25 -13.57
C TYR A 207 29.17 6.78 -12.25
N ILE A 208 29.02 5.51 -11.86
CA ILE A 208 29.61 4.99 -10.61
C ILE A 208 31.14 4.92 -10.75
N SER A 209 31.60 4.36 -11.87
CA SER A 209 33.03 4.25 -12.19
C SER A 209 33.68 5.63 -12.28
N VAL A 210 33.06 6.56 -13.01
CA VAL A 210 33.55 7.93 -13.17
C VAL A 210 33.59 8.68 -11.84
N LEU A 211 32.47 8.71 -11.09
CA LEU A 211 32.42 9.43 -9.82
C LEU A 211 33.41 8.84 -8.82
N ALA A 212 33.60 7.52 -8.79
CA ALA A 212 34.57 6.88 -7.91
C ALA A 212 36.01 7.28 -8.25
N TYR A 213 36.39 7.22 -9.53
CA TYR A 213 37.73 7.60 -9.97
C TYR A 213 38.03 9.06 -9.69
N VAL A 214 37.12 9.96 -10.08
CA VAL A 214 37.31 11.40 -9.90
C VAL A 214 37.33 11.77 -8.42
N SER A 215 36.43 11.19 -7.59
CA SER A 215 36.42 11.45 -6.15
C SER A 215 37.73 11.02 -5.47
N GLU A 216 38.26 9.85 -5.84
CA GLU A 216 39.50 9.35 -5.25
C GLU A 216 40.72 10.20 -5.66
N ASN A 217 40.72 10.70 -6.90
CA ASN A 217 41.86 11.40 -7.48
C ASN A 217 41.70 12.94 -7.53
N ILE A 218 40.69 13.49 -6.84
CA ILE A 218 40.27 14.90 -6.98
C ILE A 218 41.40 15.90 -6.72
N LYS A 219 42.25 15.64 -5.71
CA LYS A 219 43.39 16.51 -5.36
C LYS A 219 44.42 16.56 -6.49
N SER A 220 44.69 15.42 -7.12
CA SER A 220 45.58 15.32 -8.27
C SER A 220 44.99 16.07 -9.47
N ILE A 221 43.71 15.83 -9.75
CA ILE A 221 42.97 16.47 -10.85
C ILE A 221 42.96 18.00 -10.70
N GLN A 222 42.68 18.53 -9.50
CA GLN A 222 42.65 19.99 -9.24
C GLN A 222 43.99 20.68 -9.51
N SER A 223 45.11 19.96 -9.41
CA SER A 223 46.45 20.46 -9.69
C SER A 223 46.85 20.44 -11.17
N MET A 224 46.02 19.86 -12.04
CA MET A 224 46.29 19.75 -13.48
C MET A 224 46.06 21.08 -14.24
N PRO A 225 46.62 21.23 -15.46
CA PRO A 225 46.31 22.34 -16.36
C PRO A 225 44.81 22.47 -16.64
N ILE A 226 44.37 23.69 -16.98
CA ILE A 226 42.94 24.02 -17.09
C ILE A 226 42.23 23.18 -18.16
N GLU A 227 42.90 22.84 -19.25
CA GLU A 227 42.37 22.01 -20.33
C GLU A 227 42.03 20.59 -19.83
N ARG A 228 42.93 20.00 -19.03
CA ARG A 228 42.71 18.67 -18.44
C ARG A 228 41.67 18.70 -17.33
N ARG A 229 41.64 19.76 -16.52
CA ARG A 229 40.57 19.95 -15.52
C ARG A 229 39.20 20.09 -16.18
N ASN A 230 39.13 20.83 -17.30
CA ASN A 230 37.92 20.96 -18.07
C ASN A 230 37.43 19.61 -18.57
N PHE A 231 38.31 18.76 -19.12
CA PHE A 231 37.96 17.38 -19.47
C PHE A 231 37.29 16.63 -18.30
N PHE A 232 37.87 16.65 -17.11
CA PHE A 232 37.30 15.99 -15.94
C PHE A 232 35.98 16.63 -15.47
N ASN A 233 35.82 17.96 -15.59
CA ASN A 233 34.56 18.65 -15.32
C ASN A 233 33.45 18.20 -16.27
N LYS A 234 33.77 18.05 -17.56
CA LYS A 234 32.81 17.51 -18.53
C LYS A 234 32.47 16.05 -18.22
N LEU A 235 33.49 15.25 -17.86
CA LEU A 235 33.33 13.84 -17.50
C LEU A 235 32.39 13.65 -16.30
N VAL A 236 32.56 14.47 -15.26
CA VAL A 236 31.67 14.52 -14.09
C VAL A 236 30.25 14.96 -14.48
N SER A 237 30.14 15.98 -15.33
CA SER A 237 28.84 16.51 -15.77
C SER A 237 28.03 15.43 -16.49
N ASP A 238 28.66 14.67 -17.38
CA ASP A 238 28.02 13.55 -18.08
C ASP A 238 27.61 12.42 -17.12
N ALA A 239 28.48 12.07 -16.16
CA ALA A 239 28.15 11.11 -15.12
C ALA A 239 26.93 11.53 -14.28
N ILE A 240 26.80 12.81 -13.94
CA ILE A 240 25.63 13.34 -13.23
C ILE A 240 24.36 13.23 -14.08
N VAL A 241 24.44 13.53 -15.38
CA VAL A 241 23.29 13.35 -16.30
C VAL A 241 22.88 11.89 -16.35
N CYS A 242 23.82 10.95 -16.50
CA CYS A 242 23.54 9.52 -16.50
C CYS A 242 22.90 9.06 -15.19
N PHE A 243 23.42 9.50 -14.05
CA PHE A 243 22.81 9.23 -12.75
C PHE A 243 21.37 9.75 -12.67
N ASN A 244 21.12 10.99 -13.11
CA ASN A 244 19.77 11.59 -13.04
C ASN A 244 18.76 10.83 -13.91
N ILE A 245 19.19 10.29 -15.05
CA ILE A 245 18.34 9.45 -15.90
C ILE A 245 17.96 8.15 -15.18
N ASP A 246 18.93 7.46 -14.58
CA ASP A 246 18.68 6.22 -13.85
C ASP A 246 17.87 6.45 -12.58
N LEU A 247 18.15 7.54 -11.87
CA LEU A 247 17.36 7.98 -10.72
C LEU A 247 15.89 8.21 -11.12
N TYR A 248 15.65 8.89 -12.24
CA TYR A 248 14.30 9.11 -12.75
C TYR A 248 13.59 7.79 -13.06
N ARG A 249 14.28 6.83 -13.69
CA ARG A 249 13.74 5.48 -13.96
C ARG A 249 13.38 4.75 -12.67
N GLU A 250 14.26 4.78 -11.69
CA GLU A 250 14.04 4.13 -10.39
C GLU A 250 12.84 4.75 -9.65
N ILE A 251 12.70 6.08 -9.68
CA ILE A 251 11.54 6.77 -9.12
C ILE A 251 10.26 6.37 -9.86
N GLN A 252 10.28 6.28 -11.19
CA GLN A 252 9.12 5.83 -11.97
C GLN A 252 8.70 4.39 -11.61
N ASN A 253 9.66 3.49 -11.43
CA ASN A 253 9.39 2.11 -11.02
C ASN A 253 8.75 2.06 -9.62
N LYS A 254 9.32 2.78 -8.64
CA LYS A 254 8.75 2.87 -7.29
C LYS A 254 7.36 3.48 -7.27
N LEU A 255 7.11 4.51 -8.08
CA LEU A 255 5.78 5.10 -8.21
C LEU A 255 4.77 4.09 -8.74
N LYS A 256 5.16 3.27 -9.72
CA LYS A 256 4.30 2.21 -10.24
C LYS A 256 4.00 1.14 -9.18
N GLU A 257 5.00 0.71 -8.42
CA GLU A 257 4.79 -0.22 -7.29
C GLU A 257 3.85 0.35 -6.23
N PHE A 258 3.99 1.64 -5.89
CA PHE A 258 3.09 2.31 -4.94
C PHE A 258 1.67 2.42 -5.47
N GLN A 259 1.48 2.70 -6.76
CA GLN A 259 0.16 2.71 -7.40
C GLN A 259 -0.50 1.32 -7.34
N GLU A 260 0.25 0.26 -7.62
CA GLU A 260 -0.26 -1.12 -7.55
C GLU A 260 -0.67 -1.49 -6.10
N LYS A 261 0.14 -1.12 -5.10
CA LYS A 261 -0.21 -1.30 -3.68
C LYS A 261 -1.45 -0.49 -3.27
N SER A 262 -1.57 0.76 -3.72
CA SER A 262 -2.74 1.60 -3.46
C SER A 262 -4.02 0.96 -4.00
N ASN A 263 -3.97 0.47 -5.24
CA ASN A 263 -5.12 -0.20 -5.87
C ASN A 263 -5.52 -1.49 -5.13
N LEU A 264 -4.57 -2.25 -4.60
CA LEU A 264 -4.84 -3.44 -3.79
C LEU A 264 -5.53 -3.07 -2.47
N LEU A 265 -5.01 -2.06 -1.77
CA LEU A 265 -5.60 -1.57 -0.52
C LEU A 265 -7.01 -1.00 -0.73
N GLU A 266 -7.25 -0.26 -1.81
CA GLU A 266 -8.59 0.24 -2.15
C GLU A 266 -9.59 -0.90 -2.37
N LYS A 267 -9.18 -1.99 -3.05
CA LYS A 267 -10.02 -3.18 -3.20
C LYS A 267 -10.32 -3.84 -1.87
N GLU A 268 -9.33 -3.97 -0.98
CA GLU A 268 -9.55 -4.53 0.36
C GLU A 268 -10.50 -3.68 1.19
N ILE A 269 -10.39 -2.36 1.11
CA ILE A 269 -11.29 -1.42 1.79
C ILE A 269 -12.72 -1.63 1.29
N ARG A 270 -12.96 -1.63 -0.03
CA ARG A 270 -14.29 -1.87 -0.60
C ARG A 270 -14.88 -3.21 -0.16
N ASN A 271 -14.09 -4.27 -0.18
CA ASN A 271 -14.53 -5.59 0.27
C ASN A 271 -14.93 -5.60 1.76
N LYS A 272 -14.23 -4.82 2.59
CA LYS A 272 -14.58 -4.68 4.02
C LYS A 272 -15.82 -3.82 4.21
N GLU A 273 -15.96 -2.73 3.45
CA GLU A 273 -17.16 -1.88 3.45
C GLU A 273 -18.42 -2.67 3.04
N GLU A 274 -18.33 -3.50 2.00
CA GLU A 274 -19.44 -4.38 1.59
C GLU A 274 -19.83 -5.36 2.71
N LYS A 275 -18.86 -5.96 3.40
CA LYS A 275 -19.12 -6.84 4.55
C LYS A 275 -19.78 -6.10 5.70
N ILE A 276 -19.32 -4.89 6.01
CA ILE A 276 -19.94 -4.04 7.05
C ILE A 276 -21.40 -3.77 6.68
N HIS A 277 -21.67 -3.41 5.42
CA HIS A 277 -23.02 -3.14 4.97
C HIS A 277 -23.96 -4.36 5.07
N VAL A 278 -23.45 -5.56 4.78
CA VAL A 278 -24.21 -6.81 4.99
C VAL A 278 -24.54 -7.01 6.47
N ILE A 279 -23.57 -6.81 7.36
CA ILE A 279 -23.76 -6.95 8.81
C ILE A 279 -24.76 -5.90 9.33
N GLU A 280 -24.68 -4.65 8.88
CA GLU A 280 -25.64 -3.59 9.23
C GLU A 280 -27.07 -3.99 8.87
N LYS A 281 -27.26 -4.57 7.67
CA LYS A 281 -28.56 -5.06 7.23
C LYS A 281 -29.08 -6.23 8.06
N GLU A 282 -28.19 -7.14 8.48
CA GLU A 282 -28.54 -8.23 9.40
C GLU A 282 -28.98 -7.69 10.77
N ILE A 283 -28.28 -6.68 11.30
CA ILE A 283 -28.64 -6.00 12.55
C ILE A 283 -30.01 -5.34 12.42
N GLU A 284 -30.28 -4.61 11.34
CA GLU A 284 -31.60 -3.99 11.12
C GLU A 284 -32.72 -5.03 11.06
N ASN A 285 -32.47 -6.18 10.42
CA ASN A 285 -33.45 -7.27 10.36
C ASN A 285 -33.71 -7.86 11.76
N LEU A 286 -32.66 -8.09 12.54
CA LEU A 286 -32.79 -8.58 13.92
C LEU A 286 -33.54 -7.58 14.82
N GLN A 287 -33.28 -6.28 14.66
CA GLN A 287 -34.01 -5.23 15.38
C GLN A 287 -35.50 -5.25 15.03
N LYS A 288 -35.86 -5.37 13.75
CA LYS A 288 -37.26 -5.52 13.32
C LYS A 288 -37.91 -6.78 13.89
N SER A 289 -37.21 -7.91 13.86
CA SER A 289 -37.70 -9.16 14.46
C SER A 289 -37.91 -9.02 15.97
N TYR A 290 -37.02 -8.33 16.67
CA TYR A 290 -37.16 -8.07 18.10
C TYR A 290 -38.37 -7.18 18.43
N ILE A 291 -38.61 -6.11 17.66
CA ILE A 291 -39.79 -5.26 17.81
C ILE A 291 -41.07 -6.08 17.66
N ASN A 292 -41.17 -6.89 16.60
CA ASN A 292 -42.34 -7.76 16.38
C ASN A 292 -42.53 -8.78 17.51
N TYR A 293 -41.43 -9.36 18.01
CA TYR A 293 -41.49 -10.29 19.14
C TYR A 293 -41.97 -9.58 20.41
N LYS A 294 -41.45 -8.38 20.70
CA LYS A 294 -41.85 -7.57 21.85
C LYS A 294 -43.33 -7.23 21.81
N GLU A 295 -43.85 -6.77 20.67
CA GLU A 295 -45.28 -6.48 20.49
C GLU A 295 -46.15 -7.72 20.71
N LYS A 296 -45.69 -8.89 20.24
CA LYS A 296 -46.40 -10.15 20.46
C LYS A 296 -46.44 -10.53 21.94
N VAL A 297 -45.32 -10.41 22.64
CA VAL A 297 -45.23 -10.69 24.09
C VAL A 297 -46.08 -9.70 24.89
N GLU A 298 -46.09 -8.41 24.53
CA GLU A 298 -46.94 -7.40 25.17
C GLU A 298 -48.44 -7.74 25.01
N LYS A 299 -48.87 -8.18 23.82
CA LYS A 299 -50.25 -8.65 23.60
C LYS A 299 -50.58 -9.91 24.42
N GLU A 300 -49.70 -10.91 24.41
CA GLU A 300 -49.88 -12.12 25.22
C GLU A 300 -49.96 -11.79 26.72
N LEU A 301 -49.16 -10.83 27.21
CA LEU A 301 -49.22 -10.34 28.58
C LEU A 301 -50.52 -9.59 28.88
N GLU A 302 -51.03 -8.76 27.97
CA GLU A 302 -52.32 -8.11 28.13
C GLU A 302 -53.48 -9.11 28.18
N GLU A 303 -53.47 -10.14 27.33
CA GLU A 303 -54.45 -11.23 27.37
C GLU A 303 -54.37 -12.02 28.67
N ILE A 304 -53.18 -12.36 29.15
CA ILE A 304 -52.98 -13.02 30.44
C ILE A 304 -53.49 -12.13 31.58
N LYS A 305 -53.16 -10.84 31.56
CA LYS A 305 -53.62 -9.88 32.56
C LYS A 305 -55.14 -9.77 32.57
N HIS A 306 -55.78 -9.70 31.40
CA HIS A 306 -57.24 -9.67 31.30
C HIS A 306 -57.88 -10.94 31.84
N ASN A 307 -57.36 -12.12 31.47
CA ASN A 307 -57.82 -13.41 31.99
C ASN A 307 -57.62 -13.54 33.51
N LEU A 308 -56.53 -12.99 34.05
CA LEU A 308 -56.28 -12.93 35.49
C LEU A 308 -57.23 -11.95 36.18
N GLU A 309 -57.49 -10.77 35.61
CA GLU A 309 -58.46 -9.81 36.15
C GLU A 309 -59.89 -10.36 36.14
N GLU A 310 -60.28 -11.14 35.13
CA GLU A 310 -61.56 -11.84 35.11
C GLU A 310 -61.64 -12.96 36.16
N LYS A 311 -60.55 -13.72 36.36
CA LYS A 311 -60.46 -14.72 37.44
C LYS A 311 -60.48 -14.07 38.82
N VAL A 312 -59.76 -12.97 39.01
CA VAL A 312 -59.76 -12.20 40.26
C VAL A 312 -61.13 -11.61 40.52
N LYS A 313 -61.86 -11.11 39.52
CA LYS A 313 -63.27 -10.67 39.69
C LYS A 313 -64.24 -11.81 39.97
N GLN A 314 -63.95 -13.03 39.56
CA GLN A 314 -64.71 -14.22 39.94
C GLN A 314 -64.37 -14.68 41.37
N GLU A 315 -63.13 -14.54 41.82
CA GLU A 315 -62.67 -14.87 43.17
C GLU A 315 -62.96 -13.76 44.21
N GLU A 316 -63.13 -12.51 43.79
CA GLU A 316 -63.47 -11.35 44.66
C GLU A 316 -64.89 -11.43 45.26
N LYS A 317 -65.73 -12.38 44.84
CA LYS A 317 -67.00 -12.69 45.52
C LYS A 317 -66.88 -13.70 46.67
N ASP A 318 -65.74 -14.36 46.84
CA ASP A 318 -65.56 -15.42 47.85
C ASP A 318 -64.37 -15.20 48.81
N ILE A 319 -63.69 -14.05 48.78
CA ILE A 319 -62.60 -13.73 49.73
C ILE A 319 -63.02 -12.60 50.67
N SER A 320 -64.14 -12.81 51.36
CA SER A 320 -64.30 -12.26 52.71
C SER A 320 -64.02 -13.41 53.68
N LEU A 321 -63.01 -13.24 54.54
CA LEU A 321 -62.53 -14.14 55.61
C LEU A 321 -61.24 -14.91 55.26
N LEU A 322 -60.09 -14.43 55.79
CA LEU A 322 -59.02 -15.18 56.49
C LEU A 322 -57.66 -14.44 56.36
N ASN A 323 -57.40 -13.50 57.27
CA ASN A 323 -56.05 -12.99 57.54
C ASN A 323 -55.44 -13.83 58.66
N ASP A 324 -54.44 -14.67 58.35
CA ASP A 324 -53.94 -15.68 59.30
C ASP A 324 -52.84 -15.17 60.25
N ASN A 325 -52.10 -14.09 59.93
CA ASN A 325 -50.98 -13.63 60.76
C ASN A 325 -50.81 -12.09 60.77
N THR A 326 -50.29 -11.53 61.85
CA THR A 326 -49.98 -10.09 61.96
C THR A 326 -48.57 -9.89 62.51
N ILE A 327 -47.79 -8.98 61.92
CA ILE A 327 -46.40 -8.69 62.28
C ILE A 327 -46.31 -7.24 62.76
N ILE A 328 -45.91 -7.03 64.01
CA ILE A 328 -45.63 -5.71 64.59
C ILE A 328 -44.15 -5.38 64.35
N THR A 329 -43.86 -4.43 63.46
CA THR A 329 -42.49 -4.00 63.12
C THR A 329 -42.45 -2.59 62.51
N ASN A 330 -41.31 -1.90 62.64
CA ASN A 330 -41.03 -0.61 61.97
C ASN A 330 -40.66 -0.76 60.49
N PHE A 331 -40.46 -1.99 60.01
CA PHE A 331 -40.26 -2.22 58.58
C PHE A 331 -41.58 -2.01 57.83
N SER A 332 -41.52 -1.30 56.70
CA SER A 332 -42.63 -1.28 55.75
C SER A 332 -42.84 -2.65 55.13
N TYR A 333 -44.04 -2.89 54.59
CA TYR A 333 -44.29 -4.11 53.84
C TYR A 333 -43.28 -4.27 52.68
N ASP A 334 -42.67 -5.44 52.62
CA ASP A 334 -41.73 -5.90 51.60
C ASP A 334 -42.24 -7.27 51.10
N ARG A 335 -42.04 -7.59 49.82
CA ARG A 335 -42.42 -8.88 49.24
C ARG A 335 -41.76 -10.07 49.96
N ILE A 336 -40.68 -9.85 50.71
CA ILE A 336 -40.08 -10.89 51.56
C ILE A 336 -41.10 -11.45 52.58
N PHE A 337 -42.04 -10.64 53.08
CA PHE A 337 -43.09 -11.10 54.00
C PHE A 337 -44.10 -12.05 53.36
N ASP A 338 -44.26 -12.05 52.02
CA ASP A 338 -45.09 -13.01 51.28
C ASP A 338 -44.67 -14.46 51.59
N SER A 339 -43.40 -14.68 51.95
CA SER A 339 -42.85 -15.98 52.34
C SER A 339 -43.46 -16.58 53.61
N ILE A 340 -44.17 -15.78 54.42
CA ILE A 340 -44.84 -16.21 55.66
C ILE A 340 -46.33 -16.56 55.39
N GLY A 341 -46.84 -16.23 54.21
CA GLY A 341 -48.25 -16.26 53.82
C GLY A 341 -48.94 -14.90 54.03
N ASN A 342 -50.25 -14.85 53.83
CA ASN A 342 -51.06 -13.64 54.03
C ASN A 342 -50.85 -13.10 55.46
N CYS A 343 -50.19 -11.96 55.56
CA CYS A 343 -49.91 -11.31 56.83
C CYS A 343 -50.15 -9.81 56.75
N ASN A 344 -50.59 -9.25 57.87
CA ASN A 344 -50.68 -7.81 58.06
C ASN A 344 -49.39 -7.30 58.71
N VAL A 345 -48.78 -6.26 58.16
CA VAL A 345 -47.62 -5.59 58.78
C VAL A 345 -48.09 -4.28 59.41
N ILE A 346 -47.90 -4.15 60.72
CA ILE A 346 -48.31 -2.97 61.49
C ILE A 346 -47.14 -2.37 62.25
N SER A 347 -47.14 -1.04 62.37
CA SER A 347 -46.17 -0.32 63.19
C SER A 347 -46.49 -0.49 64.69
N PRO A 348 -45.47 -0.59 65.57
CA PRO A 348 -45.64 -0.48 67.02
C PRO A 348 -46.41 0.76 67.48
N SER A 349 -46.37 1.85 66.70
CA SER A 349 -47.12 3.09 66.99
C SER A 349 -48.61 3.01 66.67
N ASN A 350 -49.06 2.01 65.90
CA ASN A 350 -50.40 1.93 65.32
C ASN A 350 -51.16 0.70 65.81
N LEU A 351 -51.05 0.38 67.11
CA LEU A 351 -51.69 -0.80 67.70
C LEU A 351 -53.21 -0.67 67.82
N GLU A 352 -53.76 0.54 67.73
CA GLU A 352 -55.20 0.81 67.69
C GLU A 352 -55.89 0.08 66.51
N VAL A 353 -55.15 -0.27 65.44
CA VAL A 353 -55.67 -1.10 64.34
C VAL A 353 -56.15 -2.47 64.84
N LEU A 354 -55.56 -2.99 65.93
CA LEU A 354 -55.97 -4.23 66.57
C LEU A 354 -57.26 -4.09 67.39
N ASP A 355 -57.81 -2.89 67.59
CA ASP A 355 -59.11 -2.68 68.26
C ASP A 355 -60.29 -3.20 67.44
N ASN A 356 -60.12 -3.36 66.13
CA ASN A 356 -61.16 -3.85 65.22
C ASN A 356 -61.15 -5.37 65.02
N PHE A 357 -60.37 -6.10 65.82
CA PHE A 357 -60.15 -7.55 65.71
C PHE A 357 -60.98 -8.32 66.74
N ASP A 358 -62.29 -8.13 66.73
CA ASP A 358 -63.22 -9.00 67.46
C ASP A 358 -63.19 -10.37 66.75
N ASP A 359 -62.66 -11.42 67.40
CA ASP A 359 -62.47 -12.81 66.90
C ASP A 359 -61.23 -13.12 66.03
N TYR A 360 -60.10 -12.45 66.26
CA TYR A 360 -58.85 -12.83 65.59
C TYR A 360 -58.34 -14.21 66.01
N LYS A 361 -58.20 -15.13 65.05
CA LYS A 361 -57.65 -16.48 65.23
C LYS A 361 -56.20 -16.64 64.81
N GLY A 362 -55.59 -15.57 64.30
CA GLY A 362 -54.21 -15.58 63.83
C GLY A 362 -53.19 -15.38 64.94
N VAL A 363 -51.92 -15.59 64.61
CA VAL A 363 -50.80 -15.37 65.54
C VAL A 363 -50.16 -14.01 65.28
N ILE A 364 -49.84 -13.29 66.36
CA ILE A 364 -49.16 -12.00 66.30
C ILE A 364 -47.66 -12.17 66.56
N PHE A 365 -46.82 -11.71 65.63
CA PHE A 365 -45.37 -11.70 65.79
C PHE A 365 -44.87 -10.28 66.08
N ILE A 366 -44.16 -10.09 67.20
CA ILE A 366 -43.58 -8.80 67.59
C ILE A 366 -42.10 -8.83 67.26
N HIS A 367 -41.64 -7.92 66.40
CA HIS A 367 -40.22 -7.77 66.12
C HIS A 367 -39.53 -6.99 67.25
N ARG A 368 -38.73 -7.66 68.10
CA ARG A 368 -38.10 -7.05 69.28
C ARG A 368 -37.24 -5.84 68.93
N ASN A 369 -36.46 -5.90 67.85
CA ASN A 369 -35.54 -4.84 67.46
C ASN A 369 -36.26 -3.60 66.90
N SER A 370 -37.55 -3.72 66.55
CA SER A 370 -38.42 -2.58 66.21
C SER A 370 -38.99 -1.86 67.43
N ILE A 371 -38.75 -2.35 68.65
CA ILE A 371 -39.26 -1.76 69.89
C ILE A 371 -38.13 -1.06 70.64
N ASP A 372 -38.24 0.26 70.81
CA ASP A 372 -37.18 1.13 71.32
C ASP A 372 -36.78 0.81 72.77
N SER A 373 -37.74 0.41 73.62
CA SER A 373 -37.45 0.09 75.01
C SER A 373 -38.14 -1.19 75.50
N THR A 374 -37.56 -1.82 76.53
CA THR A 374 -38.19 -2.96 77.22
C THR A 374 -39.52 -2.55 77.88
N LYS A 375 -39.67 -1.27 78.25
CA LYS A 375 -40.93 -0.75 78.81
C LYS A 375 -42.04 -0.78 77.76
N ASP A 376 -41.76 -0.31 76.55
CA ASP A 376 -42.74 -0.29 75.47
C ASP A 376 -43.14 -1.70 75.06
N LEU A 377 -42.18 -2.63 74.99
CA LEU A 377 -42.50 -4.04 74.71
C LEU A 377 -43.48 -4.61 75.74
N LEU A 378 -43.26 -4.35 77.04
CA LEU A 378 -44.16 -4.81 78.10
C LEU A 378 -45.55 -4.19 77.99
N GLU A 379 -45.67 -2.94 77.53
CA GLU A 379 -46.96 -2.29 77.28
C GLU A 379 -47.72 -2.96 76.13
N ILE A 380 -47.03 -3.26 75.02
CA ILE A 380 -47.59 -4.00 73.87
C ILE A 380 -48.03 -5.40 74.29
N GLU A 381 -47.18 -6.13 75.00
CA GLU A 381 -47.51 -7.47 75.49
C GLU A 381 -48.71 -7.45 76.43
N LYS A 382 -48.80 -6.47 77.33
CA LYS A 382 -49.95 -6.29 78.23
C LYS A 382 -51.22 -5.99 77.45
N PHE A 383 -51.14 -5.15 76.40
CA PHE A 383 -52.26 -4.85 75.52
C PHE A 383 -52.78 -6.11 74.80
N LEU A 384 -51.90 -6.91 74.21
CA LEU A 384 -52.28 -8.15 73.52
C LEU A 384 -52.86 -9.20 74.50
N ARG A 385 -52.28 -9.33 75.70
CA ARG A 385 -52.82 -10.21 76.75
C ARG A 385 -54.20 -9.81 77.21
N ASN A 386 -54.47 -8.51 77.38
CA ASN A 386 -55.79 -8.02 77.78
C ASN A 386 -56.88 -8.38 76.75
N LYS A 387 -56.49 -8.58 75.49
CA LYS A 387 -57.36 -9.00 74.38
C LYS A 387 -57.40 -10.50 74.12
N ASN A 388 -56.73 -11.31 74.95
CA ASN A 388 -56.57 -12.76 74.74
C ASN A 388 -56.00 -13.14 73.37
N LEU A 389 -55.10 -12.31 72.80
CA LEU A 389 -54.44 -12.60 71.52
C LEU A 389 -53.14 -13.38 71.74
N GLU A 390 -52.93 -14.43 70.97
CA GLU A 390 -51.68 -15.20 71.00
C GLU A 390 -50.56 -14.44 70.27
N TYR A 391 -49.40 -14.33 70.93
CA TYR A 391 -48.27 -13.60 70.37
C TYR A 391 -46.91 -14.23 70.67
N HIS A 392 -45.95 -13.93 69.79
CA HIS A 392 -44.54 -14.31 69.95
C HIS A 392 -43.60 -13.15 69.65
N VAL A 393 -42.63 -12.96 70.53
CA VAL A 393 -41.53 -12.01 70.32
C VAL A 393 -40.43 -12.68 69.50
N ILE A 394 -40.07 -12.07 68.37
CA ILE A 394 -39.06 -12.54 67.43
C ILE A 394 -37.91 -11.54 67.37
N PHE A 395 -36.68 -12.06 67.36
CA PHE A 395 -35.46 -11.27 67.20
C PHE A 395 -34.97 -11.33 65.76
N GLY A 396 -34.45 -10.22 65.25
CA GLY A 396 -33.84 -10.13 63.92
C GLY A 396 -33.13 -8.79 63.75
N MET A 397 -31.98 -8.77 63.10
CA MET A 397 -31.27 -7.52 62.81
C MET A 397 -31.74 -6.88 61.50
N ASN A 398 -32.29 -7.67 60.57
CA ASN A 398 -32.82 -7.22 59.29
C ASN A 398 -34.15 -7.95 58.94
N VAL A 399 -34.80 -7.51 57.86
CA VAL A 399 -36.09 -8.06 57.40
C VAL A 399 -35.99 -9.56 57.08
N GLU A 400 -34.91 -10.00 56.44
CA GLU A 400 -34.69 -11.39 56.04
C GLU A 400 -34.56 -12.32 57.26
N GLU A 401 -33.82 -11.87 58.29
CA GLU A 401 -33.62 -12.61 59.54
C GLU A 401 -34.89 -12.66 60.38
N LEU A 402 -35.66 -11.56 60.43
CA LEU A 402 -37.00 -11.52 61.02
C LEU A 402 -37.92 -12.54 60.34
N VAL A 403 -38.03 -12.50 59.01
CA VAL A 403 -38.90 -13.42 58.26
C VAL A 403 -38.49 -14.87 58.45
N ARG A 404 -37.19 -15.17 58.37
CA ARG A 404 -36.66 -16.51 58.62
C ARG A 404 -37.02 -17.01 60.03
N ASN A 405 -36.88 -16.16 61.05
CA ASN A 405 -37.18 -16.54 62.43
C ASN A 405 -38.68 -16.69 62.69
N ILE A 406 -39.54 -15.92 62.00
CA ILE A 406 -41.00 -16.13 62.00
C ILE A 406 -41.34 -17.49 61.39
N ILE A 407 -40.79 -17.83 60.22
CA ILE A 407 -41.02 -19.12 59.55
C ILE A 407 -40.61 -20.29 60.46
N ILE A 408 -39.43 -20.20 61.08
CA ILE A 408 -38.95 -21.23 62.04
C ILE A 408 -39.90 -21.33 63.23
N LYS A 409 -40.35 -20.20 63.79
CA LYS A 409 -41.26 -20.19 64.94
C LYS A 409 -42.61 -20.79 64.58
N LYS A 410 -43.19 -20.43 63.43
CA LYS A 410 -44.45 -20.97 62.91
C LYS A 410 -44.38 -22.49 62.73
N LYS A 411 -43.30 -22.99 62.12
CA LYS A 411 -43.07 -24.43 61.96
C LYS A 411 -43.00 -25.18 63.29
N ASN A 412 -42.41 -24.57 64.33
CA ASN A 412 -42.35 -25.19 65.66
C ASN A 412 -43.69 -25.18 66.42
N LEU A 413 -44.64 -24.32 66.04
CA LEU A 413 -45.97 -24.23 66.65
C LEU A 413 -46.97 -25.17 65.97
N GLU A 414 -46.79 -25.42 64.66
CA GLU A 414 -47.69 -26.26 63.87
C GLU A 414 -47.43 -27.77 64.02
N GLY A 415 -46.22 -28.18 64.42
CA GLY A 415 -45.86 -29.58 64.70
C GLY A 415 -45.56 -30.40 63.44
#